data_AF-A0A1I7WW37-F1
#
_entry.id   AF-A0A1I7WW37-F1
#
_cell.length_a   1.000
_cell.length_b   1.000
_cell.length_c   1.000
_cell.angle_alpha   90.00
_cell.angle_beta   90.00
_cell.angle_gamma   90.00
#
_symmetry.space_group_name_H-M   'P 1'
#
loop_
_entity.id
_entity.type
_entity.pdbx_description
1 polymer ?
#
loop_
_entity_poly.entity_id
_entity_poly.type
_entity_poly.pdbx_seq_one_letter_code
_entity_poly.pdbx_strand_id
1 'polypeptide(L)'
;MPLPTDTTDDISTPSVSSWSHDVVSKDSEPSFDTIEHKLTKSERKALYKPTFLEPHESRRKVLKDVFVNEKDEALKNELISSILFFICETDENPYYSILQLHKICPDYATNKANSLAGIIIQNFKKWLYKQENRNEIYESCMTDDLKKEAFQVATAKNTIHLKLFIELFRLDDTELLPFIKNEINVRFVYPMLYLFLL
;
A
#
# COMPACT_ATOMS: atom_id res chain seq x y z
N MET A 1 -56.67 11.63 -21.09
CA MET A 1 -57.29 10.51 -21.82
C MET A 1 -56.20 9.52 -22.19
N PRO A 2 -56.21 8.29 -21.66
CA PRO A 2 -55.38 7.19 -22.15
C PRO A 2 -56.22 6.21 -22.98
N LEU A 3 -55.63 5.63 -24.03
CA LEU A 3 -55.91 4.26 -24.49
C LEU A 3 -54.78 3.82 -25.46
N PRO A 4 -54.27 2.58 -25.35
CA PRO A 4 -53.17 2.02 -26.13
C PRO A 4 -53.66 0.98 -27.17
N THR A 5 -52.81 0.66 -28.14
CA THR A 5 -52.84 -0.58 -28.95
C THR A 5 -51.40 -0.89 -29.39
N ASP A 6 -50.78 -1.96 -28.91
CA ASP A 6 -50.72 -3.30 -29.53
C ASP A 6 -49.73 -3.32 -30.72
N THR A 7 -48.64 -4.11 -30.75
CA THR A 7 -48.66 -5.46 -31.36
C THR A 7 -47.34 -6.21 -31.11
N THR A 8 -47.49 -7.43 -30.57
CA THR A 8 -46.74 -8.71 -30.56
C THR A 8 -45.34 -8.90 -31.20
N ASP A 9 -44.49 -9.57 -30.41
CA ASP A 9 -43.71 -10.81 -30.62
C ASP A 9 -43.15 -11.19 -32.01
N ASP A 10 -41.85 -11.56 -32.04
CA ASP A 10 -41.47 -12.92 -32.47
C ASP A 10 -40.04 -13.33 -32.06
N ILE A 11 -39.95 -14.48 -31.38
CA ILE A 11 -38.75 -15.25 -31.05
C ILE A 11 -38.63 -16.34 -32.11
N SER A 12 -37.46 -16.52 -32.74
CA SER A 12 -37.14 -17.76 -33.46
C SER A 12 -35.62 -17.96 -33.69
N THR A 13 -35.06 -18.93 -32.97
CA THR A 13 -34.05 -19.91 -33.44
C THR A 13 -34.66 -21.29 -33.13
N PRO A 14 -34.23 -22.45 -33.68
CA PRO A 14 -32.92 -22.77 -34.28
C PRO A 14 -33.01 -23.65 -35.56
N SER A 15 -31.87 -23.98 -36.18
CA SER A 15 -31.80 -25.13 -37.10
C SER A 15 -30.48 -25.90 -36.96
N VAL A 16 -30.62 -27.23 -36.87
CA VAL A 16 -29.57 -28.25 -36.70
C VAL A 16 -29.68 -29.22 -37.89
N SER A 17 -28.56 -29.64 -38.47
CA SER A 17 -28.41 -30.83 -39.33
C SER A 17 -26.93 -31.28 -39.29
N SER A 18 -26.51 -32.38 -38.64
CA SER A 18 -26.57 -33.82 -39.00
C SER A 18 -25.85 -34.17 -40.32
N TRP A 19 -24.51 -34.37 -40.33
CA TRP A 19 -23.71 -35.64 -40.30
C TRP A 19 -23.68 -36.48 -41.61
N SER A 20 -22.48 -36.63 -42.22
CA SER A 20 -21.75 -37.91 -42.42
C SER A 20 -20.52 -37.82 -43.36
N HIS A 21 -19.35 -38.28 -42.86
CA HIS A 21 -18.29 -39.17 -43.44
C HIS A 21 -17.72 -38.91 -44.85
N ASP A 22 -16.42 -39.01 -45.20
CA ASP A 22 -15.12 -39.49 -44.67
C ASP A 22 -14.01 -38.67 -45.38
N VAL A 23 -12.75 -38.51 -44.93
CA VAL A 23 -11.63 -39.45 -45.11
C VAL A 23 -10.40 -38.89 -44.38
N VAL A 24 -9.71 -39.78 -43.68
CA VAL A 24 -8.44 -39.66 -42.95
C VAL A 24 -7.27 -39.15 -43.80
N SER A 25 -6.45 -38.25 -43.24
CA SER A 25 -4.97 -38.21 -43.34
C SER A 25 -4.43 -37.20 -42.31
N LYS A 26 -4.08 -37.68 -41.11
CA LYS A 26 -2.70 -37.92 -40.64
C LYS A 26 -1.83 -36.67 -40.46
N ASP A 27 -1.68 -36.33 -39.18
CA ASP A 27 -0.43 -35.98 -38.50
C ASP A 27 0.34 -34.74 -38.98
N SER A 28 0.08 -33.62 -38.31
CA SER A 28 1.13 -32.86 -37.61
C SER A 28 0.50 -31.69 -36.84
N GLU A 29 0.04 -31.94 -35.62
CA GLU A 29 -0.18 -30.85 -34.66
C GLU A 29 1.17 -30.17 -34.39
N PRO A 30 1.26 -28.83 -34.44
CA PRO A 30 2.43 -28.14 -33.89
C PRO A 30 2.42 -28.37 -32.38
N SER A 31 3.42 -29.09 -31.89
CA SER A 31 3.65 -29.31 -30.47
C SER A 31 3.68 -27.95 -29.77
N PHE A 32 2.71 -27.75 -28.87
CA PHE A 32 2.74 -26.72 -27.84
C PHE A 32 3.92 -27.04 -26.91
N ASP A 33 5.14 -26.71 -27.34
CA ASP A 33 6.24 -26.46 -26.41
C ASP A 33 6.01 -25.09 -25.77
N THR A 34 4.92 -24.99 -25.00
CA THR A 34 4.86 -24.05 -23.90
C THR A 34 5.90 -24.54 -22.91
N ILE A 35 7.15 -24.12 -23.12
CA ILE A 35 8.13 -24.09 -22.06
C ILE A 35 7.48 -23.21 -20.99
N GLU A 36 6.90 -23.82 -19.96
CA GLU A 36 6.58 -23.13 -18.72
C GLU A 36 7.91 -22.57 -18.22
N HIS A 37 8.22 -21.34 -18.63
CA HIS A 37 9.41 -20.63 -18.21
C HIS A 37 9.20 -20.32 -16.74
N LYS A 38 9.57 -21.29 -15.89
CA LYS A 38 9.52 -21.17 -14.43
C LYS A 38 10.47 -20.06 -14.06
N LEU A 39 9.90 -18.86 -13.92
CA LEU A 39 10.63 -17.66 -13.51
C LEU A 39 11.50 -18.02 -12.31
N THR A 40 12.79 -17.73 -12.43
CA THR A 40 13.75 -17.86 -11.36
C THR A 40 13.30 -17.01 -10.17
N LYS A 41 13.81 -17.32 -8.97
CA LYS A 41 13.49 -16.53 -7.77
C LYS A 41 13.84 -15.05 -7.95
N SER A 42 14.90 -14.75 -8.72
CA SER A 42 15.31 -13.40 -9.12
C SER A 42 14.32 -12.74 -10.07
N GLU A 43 13.81 -13.46 -11.07
CA GLU A 43 12.83 -12.91 -12.03
C GLU A 43 11.46 -12.71 -11.39
N ARG A 44 11.00 -13.64 -10.54
CA ARG A 44 9.80 -13.43 -9.72
C ARG A 44 9.96 -12.21 -8.81
N LYS A 45 11.12 -12.06 -8.17
CA LYS A 45 11.39 -10.90 -7.31
C LYS A 45 11.47 -9.58 -8.09
N ALA A 46 11.93 -9.62 -9.35
CA ALA A 46 11.92 -8.46 -10.23
C ALA A 46 10.50 -8.08 -10.67
N LEU A 47 9.67 -9.08 -10.99
CA LEU A 47 8.27 -8.89 -11.41
C LEU A 47 7.41 -8.24 -10.31
N TYR A 48 7.70 -8.57 -9.04
CA TYR A 48 6.99 -8.04 -7.88
C TYR A 48 7.79 -6.96 -7.13
N LYS A 49 8.85 -6.39 -7.72
CA LYS A 49 9.57 -5.29 -7.07
C LYS A 49 8.62 -4.09 -7.02
N PRO A 50 8.20 -3.63 -5.83
CA PRO A 50 7.33 -2.47 -5.76
C PRO A 50 8.08 -1.29 -6.37
N THR A 51 7.45 -0.64 -7.34
CA THR A 51 7.96 0.62 -7.90
C THR A 51 7.38 1.73 -7.05
N PHE A 52 8.26 2.47 -6.38
CA PHE A 52 7.86 3.59 -5.54
C PHE A 52 8.11 4.90 -6.31
N LEU A 53 7.26 5.89 -6.08
CA LEU A 53 7.36 7.18 -6.76
C LEU A 53 8.59 7.95 -6.27
N GLU A 54 9.23 8.68 -7.18
CA GLU A 54 10.24 9.66 -6.81
C GLU A 54 9.59 10.89 -6.17
N PRO A 55 10.26 11.57 -5.22
CA PRO A 55 11.64 11.32 -4.77
C PRO A 55 11.78 10.23 -3.69
N HIS A 56 10.69 9.57 -3.28
CA HIS A 56 10.70 8.66 -2.13
C HIS A 56 11.54 7.40 -2.36
N GLU A 57 11.57 6.85 -3.57
CA GLU A 57 12.43 5.68 -3.86
C GLU A 57 13.92 6.01 -3.71
N SER A 58 14.38 7.12 -4.28
CA SER A 58 15.77 7.53 -4.14
C SER A 58 16.13 7.85 -2.69
N ARG A 59 15.27 8.57 -1.97
CA ARG A 59 15.46 8.88 -0.53
C ARG A 59 15.53 7.61 0.31
N ARG A 60 14.65 6.63 0.06
CA ARG A 60 14.66 5.34 0.74
C ARG A 60 15.96 4.57 0.47
N LYS A 61 16.48 4.58 -0.76
CA LYS A 61 17.77 3.94 -1.08
C LYS A 61 18.89 4.54 -0.25
N VAL A 62 18.99 5.87 -0.18
CA VAL A 62 20.01 6.57 0.62
C VAL A 62 19.88 6.25 2.10
N LEU A 63 18.66 6.38 2.67
CA LEU A 63 18.41 6.06 4.08
C LEU A 63 18.78 4.61 4.41
N LYS A 64 18.43 3.67 3.53
CA LYS A 64 18.78 2.26 3.69
C LYS A 64 20.28 2.03 3.61
N ASP A 65 20.97 2.70 2.70
CA ASP A 65 22.41 2.57 2.52
C ASP A 65 23.15 2.99 3.81
N VAL A 66 22.83 4.17 4.32
CA VAL A 66 23.35 4.67 5.60
C VAL A 66 23.01 3.70 6.73
N PHE A 67 21.75 3.25 6.82
CA PHE A 67 21.30 2.37 7.90
C PHE A 67 22.01 1.01 7.93
N VAL A 68 22.41 0.48 6.77
CA VAL A 68 23.04 -0.85 6.65
C VAL A 68 24.56 -0.78 6.68
N ASN A 69 25.16 0.24 6.07
CA ASN A 69 26.60 0.28 5.82
C ASN A 69 27.38 1.08 6.87
N GLU A 70 26.76 2.07 7.53
CA GLU A 70 27.42 2.83 8.58
C GLU A 70 27.48 2.01 9.87
N LYS A 71 28.69 1.82 10.39
CA LYS A 71 28.97 0.98 11.57
C LYS A 71 29.05 1.81 12.85
N ASP A 72 29.41 3.08 12.73
CA ASP A 72 29.35 3.99 13.86
C ASP A 72 27.89 4.39 14.11
N GLU A 73 27.33 3.89 15.21
CA GLU A 73 25.95 4.16 15.59
C GLU A 73 25.66 5.65 15.80
N ALA A 74 26.62 6.44 16.29
CA ALA A 74 26.43 7.87 16.50
C ALA A 74 26.34 8.59 15.14
N LEU A 75 27.31 8.34 14.26
CA LEU A 75 27.34 8.92 12.92
C LEU A 75 26.14 8.47 12.09
N LYS A 76 25.76 7.19 12.14
CA LYS A 76 24.57 6.66 11.47
C LYS A 76 23.31 7.41 11.87
N ASN A 77 23.12 7.61 13.18
CA ASN A 77 21.96 8.31 13.70
C ASN A 77 21.97 9.79 13.30
N GLU A 78 23.14 10.44 13.31
CA GLU A 78 23.30 11.83 12.86
C GLU A 78 22.98 11.99 11.37
N LEU A 79 23.52 11.13 10.50
CA LEU A 79 23.28 11.16 9.06
C LEU A 79 21.80 10.93 8.73
N ILE A 80 21.18 9.89 9.30
CA ILE A 80 19.76 9.61 9.09
C ILE A 80 18.91 10.78 9.57
N SER A 81 19.21 11.35 10.74
CA SER A 81 18.48 12.50 11.26
C SER A 81 18.61 13.70 10.34
N SER A 82 19.82 14.00 9.86
CA SER A 82 20.09 15.12 8.95
C SER A 82 19.34 14.98 7.63
N ILE A 83 19.34 13.79 7.02
CA ILE A 83 18.60 13.51 5.79
C ILE A 83 17.10 13.70 6.01
N LEU A 84 16.55 13.18 7.11
CA LEU A 84 15.11 13.29 7.38
C LEU A 84 14.68 14.72 7.69
N PHE A 85 15.52 15.48 8.40
CA PHE A 85 15.26 16.88 8.70
C PHE A 85 15.25 17.71 7.42
N PHE A 86 16.25 17.51 6.55
CA PHE A 86 16.29 18.16 5.24
C PHE A 86 15.03 17.86 4.42
N ILE A 87 14.56 16.61 4.41
CA ILE A 87 13.30 16.24 3.72
C ILE A 87 12.13 17.01 4.32
N CYS A 88 12.02 17.09 5.66
CA CYS A 88 10.92 17.79 6.30
C CYS A 88 10.95 19.32 6.07
N GLU A 89 12.14 19.89 5.90
CA GLU A 89 12.35 21.32 5.64
C GLU A 89 12.10 21.72 4.18
N THR A 90 12.27 20.78 3.25
CA THR A 90 12.22 21.07 1.81
C THR A 90 10.94 20.61 1.13
N ASP A 91 10.26 19.61 1.68
CA ASP A 91 9.01 19.12 1.11
C ASP A 91 7.82 19.99 1.47
N GLU A 92 6.91 20.15 0.52
CA GLU A 92 5.65 20.88 0.71
C GLU A 92 4.78 20.24 1.81
N ASN A 93 4.78 18.90 1.90
CA ASN A 93 4.01 18.17 2.90
C ASN A 93 4.90 17.14 3.63
N PRO A 94 5.54 17.52 4.75
CA PRO A 94 6.41 16.62 5.51
C PRO A 94 5.68 15.41 6.09
N TYR A 95 4.39 15.53 6.43
CA TYR A 95 3.58 14.40 6.92
C TYR A 95 3.42 13.33 5.85
N TYR A 96 3.06 13.73 4.63
CA TYR A 96 2.96 12.83 3.48
C TYR A 96 4.30 12.16 3.20
N SER A 97 5.37 12.94 3.11
CA SER A 97 6.69 12.40 2.76
C SER A 97 7.22 11.40 3.76
N ILE A 98 7.06 11.67 5.06
CA ILE A 98 7.47 10.74 6.11
C ILE A 98 6.59 9.49 6.11
N LEU A 99 5.28 9.62 5.90
CA LEU A 99 4.38 8.48 5.81
C LEU A 99 4.76 7.56 4.65
N GLN A 100 5.03 8.13 3.47
CA GLN A 100 5.46 7.35 2.32
C GLN A 100 6.81 6.68 2.59
N LEU A 101 7.80 7.39 3.12
CA LEU A 101 9.10 6.79 3.47
C LEU A 101 8.96 5.65 4.47
N HIS A 102 8.13 5.80 5.50
CA HIS A 102 7.86 4.75 6.49
C HIS A 102 7.23 3.51 5.84
N LYS A 103 6.23 3.69 4.97
CA LYS A 103 5.49 2.62 4.29
C LYS A 103 6.37 1.77 3.37
N ILE A 104 7.34 2.39 2.70
CA ILE A 104 8.20 1.72 1.72
C ILE A 104 9.44 1.07 2.36
N CYS A 105 9.67 1.27 3.66
CA CYS A 105 10.71 0.60 4.39
C CYS A 105 10.47 -0.93 4.43
N PRO A 106 11.51 -1.75 4.17
CA PRO A 106 11.35 -3.21 4.14
C PRO A 106 10.99 -3.81 5.50
N ASP A 107 11.27 -3.08 6.58
CA ASP A 107 11.05 -3.47 7.96
C ASP A 107 9.83 -2.81 8.61
N TYR A 108 9.01 -2.11 7.84
CA TYR A 108 7.73 -1.51 8.25
C TYR A 108 6.80 -2.51 8.98
N ALA A 109 6.80 -3.76 8.51
CA ALA A 109 6.02 -4.85 9.08
C ALA A 109 6.58 -5.43 10.39
N THR A 110 7.79 -5.03 10.79
CA THR A 110 8.52 -5.66 11.89
C THR A 110 8.26 -4.94 13.19
N ASN A 111 8.11 -5.71 14.27
CA ASN A 111 7.88 -5.16 15.60
C ASN A 111 9.21 -4.81 16.31
N LYS A 112 10.07 -4.02 15.65
CA LYS A 112 11.42 -3.68 16.15
C LYS A 112 11.57 -2.18 16.36
N ALA A 113 11.90 -1.78 17.59
CA ALA A 113 12.06 -0.37 17.98
C ALA A 113 13.16 0.37 17.20
N ASN A 114 14.23 -0.35 16.84
CA ASN A 114 15.38 0.18 16.09
C ASN A 114 15.31 -0.18 14.60
N SER A 115 14.10 -0.40 14.07
CA SER A 115 13.88 -0.51 12.62
C SER A 115 14.09 0.85 11.95
N LEU A 116 14.45 0.86 10.67
CA LEU A 116 14.53 2.08 9.88
C LEU A 116 13.17 2.78 9.83
N ALA A 117 12.08 2.03 9.66
CA ALA A 117 10.71 2.56 9.73
C ALA A 117 10.44 3.27 11.08
N GLY A 118 10.90 2.69 12.19
CA GLY A 118 10.79 3.29 13.52
C GLY A 118 11.66 4.54 13.70
N ILE A 119 12.88 4.53 13.17
CA ILE A 119 13.79 5.68 13.21
C ILE A 119 13.22 6.85 12.41
N ILE A 120 12.58 6.59 11.26
CA ILE A 120 11.95 7.61 10.42
C ILE A 120 10.88 8.36 11.21
N ILE A 121 9.93 7.64 11.81
CA ILE A 121 8.81 8.28 12.53
C ILE A 121 9.27 8.98 13.82
N GLN A 122 10.29 8.44 14.50
CA GLN A 122 10.88 9.08 15.68
C GLN A 122 11.61 10.38 15.32
N ASN A 123 12.35 10.41 14.22
CA ASN A 123 13.00 11.63 13.76
C ASN A 123 12.01 12.67 13.27
N PHE A 124 10.91 12.25 12.64
CA PHE A 124 9.84 13.17 12.30
C PHE A 124 9.23 13.82 13.55
N LYS A 125 8.95 13.05 14.61
CA LYS A 125 8.55 13.61 15.91
C LYS A 125 9.57 14.62 16.42
N LYS A 126 10.87 14.27 16.43
CA LYS A 126 11.93 15.18 16.89
C LYS A 126 11.97 16.48 16.09
N TRP A 127 11.84 16.40 14.76
CA TRP A 127 11.81 17.57 13.89
C TRP A 127 10.58 18.44 14.18
N LEU A 128 9.40 17.83 14.25
CA LEU A 128 8.13 18.52 14.46
C LEU A 128 8.09 19.27 15.80
N TYR A 129 8.69 18.68 16.85
CA TYR A 129 8.77 19.30 18.18
C TYR A 129 9.80 20.43 18.28
N LYS A 130 10.68 20.59 17.27
CA LYS A 130 11.57 21.75 17.15
C LYS A 130 10.91 22.92 16.42
N GLN A 131 9.77 22.71 15.76
CA GLN A 131 9.07 23.76 15.02
C GLN A 131 8.20 24.58 15.96
N GLU A 132 8.39 25.90 15.96
CA GLU A 132 7.55 26.83 16.73
C GLU A 132 6.11 26.88 16.17
N ASN A 133 5.98 26.75 14.84
CA ASN A 133 4.72 26.77 14.10
C ASN A 133 4.13 25.38 13.85
N ARG A 134 4.41 24.40 14.70
CA ARG A 134 3.95 22.99 14.54
C ARG A 134 2.47 22.87 14.20
N ASN A 135 1.61 23.66 14.84
CA ASN A 135 0.17 23.61 14.60
C ASN A 135 -0.17 24.08 13.19
N GLU A 136 0.45 25.15 12.71
CA GLU A 136 0.23 25.66 11.35
C GLU A 136 0.68 24.64 10.30
N ILE A 137 1.81 23.97 10.52
CA ILE A 137 2.28 22.87 9.66
C ILE A 137 1.26 21.73 9.65
N TYR A 138 0.68 21.38 10.80
CA TYR A 138 -0.37 20.37 10.86
C TYR A 138 -1.60 20.79 10.05
N GLU A 139 -2.15 21.98 10.29
CA GLU A 139 -3.37 22.43 9.61
C GLU A 139 -3.17 22.60 8.09
N SER A 140 -1.98 22.97 7.63
CA SER A 140 -1.69 23.12 6.20
C SER A 140 -1.42 21.80 5.48
N CYS A 141 -0.88 20.80 6.18
CA CYS A 141 -0.43 19.55 5.58
C CYS A 141 -1.41 18.39 5.78
N MET A 142 -2.23 18.44 6.82
CA MET A 142 -3.08 17.31 7.20
C MET A 142 -4.40 17.32 6.45
N THR A 143 -4.63 16.26 5.67
CA THR A 143 -5.91 16.01 4.99
C THR A 143 -6.56 14.75 5.56
N ASP A 144 -7.88 14.61 5.37
CA ASP A 144 -8.61 13.42 5.81
C ASP A 144 -8.07 12.14 5.18
N ASP A 145 -7.69 12.20 3.90
CA ASP A 145 -7.14 11.05 3.21
C ASP A 145 -5.76 10.67 3.76
N LEU A 146 -4.95 11.66 4.15
CA LEU A 146 -3.67 11.41 4.82
C LEU A 146 -3.87 10.81 6.23
N LYS A 147 -4.87 11.27 7.00
CA LYS A 147 -5.24 10.66 8.29
C LYS A 147 -5.66 9.20 8.12
N LYS A 148 -6.51 8.91 7.13
CA LYS A 148 -6.95 7.54 6.81
C LYS A 148 -5.79 6.65 6.40
N GLU A 149 -4.91 7.12 5.52
CA GLU A 149 -3.72 6.37 5.12
C GLU A 149 -2.79 6.13 6.31
N ALA A 150 -2.54 7.16 7.13
CA ALA A 150 -1.73 7.03 8.34
C ALA A 150 -2.31 6.00 9.32
N PHE A 151 -3.64 5.98 9.51
CA PHE A 151 -4.30 4.97 10.32
C PHE A 151 -4.13 3.56 9.74
N GLN A 152 -4.36 3.38 8.44
CA GLN A 152 -4.17 2.09 7.78
C GLN A 152 -2.71 1.62 7.90
N VAL A 153 -1.75 2.53 7.77
CA VAL A 153 -0.32 2.24 7.94
C VAL A 153 0.01 1.91 9.40
N ALA A 154 -0.53 2.63 10.37
CA ALA A 154 -0.30 2.33 11.78
C ALA A 154 -0.88 0.96 12.20
N THR A 155 -1.92 0.48 11.50
CA THR A 155 -2.68 -0.72 11.85
C THR A 155 -2.48 -1.91 10.89
N ALA A 156 -1.75 -1.77 9.78
CA ALA A 156 -1.64 -2.87 8.81
C ALA A 156 -0.97 -4.12 9.39
N LYS A 157 -0.12 -3.95 10.41
CA LYS A 157 0.58 -5.01 11.16
C LYS A 157 0.78 -4.57 12.61
N ASN A 158 1.25 -5.46 13.49
CA ASN A 158 1.51 -5.21 14.90
C ASN A 158 2.63 -4.15 15.08
N THR A 159 2.36 -2.90 14.74
CA THR A 159 3.35 -1.82 14.79
C THR A 159 3.41 -1.27 16.21
N ILE A 160 4.56 -1.42 16.87
CA ILE A 160 4.89 -0.68 18.11
C ILE A 160 4.75 0.84 17.94
N HIS A 161 4.69 1.35 16.71
CA HIS A 161 4.63 2.77 16.41
C HIS A 161 3.21 3.35 16.42
N LEU A 162 2.16 2.56 16.61
CA LEU A 162 0.77 3.04 16.64
C LEU A 162 0.58 4.26 17.57
N LYS A 163 1.19 4.25 18.76
CA LYS A 163 1.13 5.40 19.69
C LYS A 163 1.74 6.68 19.09
N LEU A 164 2.85 6.55 18.36
CA LEU A 164 3.47 7.69 17.68
C LEU A 164 2.60 8.19 16.53
N PHE A 165 1.95 7.29 15.79
CA PHE A 165 1.03 7.67 14.73
C PHE A 165 -0.20 8.39 15.27
N ILE A 166 -0.81 7.90 16.35
CA ILE A 166 -1.93 8.58 17.01
C ILE A 166 -1.53 10.00 17.41
N GLU A 167 -0.37 10.17 18.05
CA GLU A 167 0.13 11.48 18.47
C GLU A 167 0.40 12.43 17.29
N LEU A 168 1.11 11.97 16.27
CA LEU A 168 1.58 12.81 15.17
C LEU A 168 0.46 13.18 14.20
N PHE A 169 -0.42 12.23 13.87
CA PHE A 169 -1.49 12.44 12.90
C PHE A 169 -2.83 12.82 13.56
N ARG A 170 -2.89 12.88 14.90
CA ARG A 170 -4.11 13.10 15.71
C ARG A 170 -5.23 12.13 15.31
N LEU A 171 -4.93 10.83 15.37
CA LEU A 171 -5.86 9.77 14.95
C LEU A 171 -6.93 9.45 16.01
N ASP A 172 -6.94 10.19 17.12
CA ASP A 172 -7.95 10.17 18.18
C ASP A 172 -9.16 11.08 17.89
N ASP A 173 -9.16 11.73 16.72
CA ASP A 173 -10.25 12.57 16.24
C ASP A 173 -11.56 11.78 16.06
N THR A 174 -12.64 12.34 16.62
CA THR A 174 -13.99 11.77 16.52
C THR A 174 -14.47 11.62 15.08
N GLU A 175 -13.98 12.45 14.16
CA GLU A 175 -14.34 12.40 12.74
C GLU A 175 -13.79 11.15 12.04
N LEU A 176 -12.72 10.54 12.57
CA LEU A 176 -12.15 9.31 12.04
C LEU A 176 -12.90 8.06 12.52
N LEU A 177 -13.75 8.17 13.56
CA LEU A 177 -14.45 7.02 14.16
C LEU A 177 -15.30 6.20 13.17
N PRO A 178 -16.09 6.79 12.25
CA PRO A 178 -16.84 6.02 11.27
C PRO A 178 -15.92 5.18 10.37
N PHE A 179 -14.78 5.75 9.97
CA PHE A 179 -13.78 5.05 9.16
C PHE A 179 -13.11 3.92 9.95
N ILE A 180 -12.67 4.18 11.19
CA ILE A 180 -12.08 3.19 12.09
C ILE A 180 -13.05 2.02 12.30
N LYS A 181 -14.32 2.30 12.58
CA LYS A 181 -15.36 1.29 12.77
C LYS A 181 -15.52 0.42 11.52
N ASN A 182 -15.51 1.04 10.34
CA ASN A 182 -15.58 0.32 9.08
C ASN A 182 -14.35 -0.58 8.84
N GLU A 183 -13.13 -0.07 9.05
CA GLU A 183 -11.89 -0.84 8.92
C GLU A 183 -11.86 -2.05 9.88
N ILE A 184 -12.35 -1.90 11.11
CA ILE A 184 -12.46 -3.01 12.07
C ILE A 184 -13.42 -4.08 11.55
N ASN A 185 -14.59 -3.68 11.04
CA ASN A 185 -15.56 -4.63 10.49
C ASN A 185 -15.01 -5.38 9.28
N VAL A 186 -14.34 -4.68 8.36
CA VAL A 186 -13.74 -5.27 7.16
C VAL A 186 -12.59 -6.21 7.47
N ARG A 187 -11.68 -5.85 8.39
CA ARG A 187 -10.47 -6.64 8.66
C ARG A 187 -10.68 -7.80 9.63
N PHE A 188 -11.62 -7.69 10.56
CA PHE A 188 -11.75 -8.65 11.66
C PHE A 188 -13.10 -9.35 11.70
N VAL A 189 -14.20 -8.66 11.38
CA VAL A 189 -15.55 -9.22 11.56
C VAL A 189 -15.99 -10.02 10.34
N TYR A 190 -15.93 -9.45 9.15
CA TYR A 190 -16.39 -10.14 7.93
C TYR A 190 -15.57 -11.39 7.56
N PRO A 191 -14.23 -11.40 7.65
CA PRO A 191 -13.45 -12.60 7.36
C PRO A 191 -13.78 -13.75 8.32
N MET A 192 -14.05 -13.44 9.59
CA MET A 192 -14.45 -14.44 10.59
C MET A 192 -15.86 -14.98 10.30
N LEU A 193 -16.82 -14.11 9.95
CA LEU A 193 -18.16 -14.55 9.55
C LEU A 193 -18.17 -15.44 8.30
N TYR A 194 -17.31 -15.14 7.32
CA TYR A 194 -17.13 -16.01 6.14
C TYR A 194 -16.54 -17.38 6.47
N LEU A 195 -15.68 -17.47 7.50
CA LEU A 195 -15.14 -18.75 7.99
C LEU A 195 -16.16 -19.58 8.80
N PHE A 196 -17.22 -18.97 9.33
CA PHE A 196 -18.30 -19.68 10.03
C PHE A 196 -19.48 -20.07 9.11
N LEU A 197 -19.48 -19.63 7.86
CA LEU A 197 -20.53 -19.90 6.86
C LEU A 197 -20.08 -20.87 5.75
N LEU A 198 -18.85 -21.39 5.83
CA LEU A 198 -18.29 -22.47 5.00
C LEU A 198 -18.06 -23.72 5.87
#